data_AF-A0A953Z918-F1
#
_entry.id   AF-A0A953Z918-F1
#
_cell.length_a   1.000
_cell.length_b   1.000
_cell.length_c   1.000
_cell.angle_alpha   90.00
_cell.angle_beta   90.00
_cell.angle_gamma   90.00
#
_symmetry.space_group_name_H-M   'P 1'
#
loop_
_entity.id
_entity.type
_entity.pdbx_description
1 polymer ?
#
loop_
_entity_poly.entity_id
_entity_poly.type
_entity_poly.pdbx_seq_one_letter_code
_entity_poly.pdbx_strand_id
1 'polypeptide(L)'
;MRRAYAMAALCLATGLVSAQERPTAGNPHPLHAPRLRLDPVRAFQHIEQGAERMRAHRAARLQHAEHGDPGSQPPLPPTPARRPTGAGRHIAAVVACADGDFDVSALLLQRRPDLLILANPGPVLRRDEIALLERSIETERLPLCIVLVHDDCPTAEAREHTRSARRPLSSREYGEIVARHLLRQSRLAQQAQRLGRFEVVVGHVAANGDITWHAEALEAPPLGRGAPAPRPEPDPTHASPAVEGEPASPPARPARH
;
A
#
# COMPACT_ATOMS: atom_id res chain seq x y z
N MET A 1 19.98 25.95 25.63
CA MET A 1 20.88 25.71 24.48
C MET A 1 20.05 25.72 23.21
N ARG A 2 19.97 26.88 22.57
CA ARG A 2 19.26 27.12 21.29
C ARG A 2 20.35 27.28 20.22
N ARG A 3 20.49 26.33 19.31
CA ARG A 3 21.39 26.46 18.15
C ARG A 3 20.66 25.98 16.87
N ALA A 4 20.49 26.95 15.97
CA ALA A 4 20.55 26.84 14.52
C ALA A 4 19.48 26.01 13.77
N TYR A 5 18.30 26.60 13.60
CA TYR A 5 17.50 26.47 12.38
C TYR A 5 18.10 27.41 11.32
N ALA A 6 19.00 26.93 10.47
CA ALA A 6 19.48 27.66 9.30
C ALA A 6 20.21 26.71 8.33
N MET A 7 19.45 25.97 7.51
CA MET A 7 19.87 25.44 6.19
C MET A 7 18.63 24.89 5.45
N ALA A 8 17.67 25.77 5.18
CA ALA A 8 16.52 25.48 4.33
C ALA A 8 16.41 26.55 3.25
N ALA A 9 17.37 26.59 2.32
CA ALA A 9 17.30 27.39 1.10
C ALA A 9 18.49 27.13 0.16
N LEU A 10 18.63 25.93 -0.44
CA LEU A 10 19.43 25.78 -1.68
C LEU A 10 19.27 24.43 -2.42
N CYS A 11 18.06 23.99 -2.76
CA CYS A 11 17.84 22.87 -3.71
C CYS A 11 16.65 23.13 -4.65
N LEU A 12 16.55 24.34 -5.21
CA LEU A 12 15.57 24.71 -6.24
C LEU A 12 16.27 25.31 -7.46
N ALA A 13 17.20 24.59 -8.08
CA ALA A 13 17.73 24.95 -9.40
C ALA A 13 18.60 23.82 -9.99
N THR A 14 17.98 22.80 -10.56
CA THR A 14 18.56 22.07 -11.70
C THR A 14 17.44 21.31 -12.39
N GLY A 15 16.72 22.04 -13.24
CA GLY A 15 15.81 21.47 -14.22
C GLY A 15 16.60 20.67 -15.24
N LEU A 16 16.66 19.35 -15.04
CA LEU A 16 16.76 18.40 -16.13
C LEU A 16 15.44 17.64 -16.17
N VAL A 17 14.44 18.30 -16.75
CA VAL A 17 13.24 17.62 -17.24
C VAL A 17 13.71 16.77 -18.41
N SER A 18 14.11 15.52 -18.13
CA SER A 18 14.29 14.51 -19.17
C SER A 18 13.02 14.50 -20.00
N ALA A 19 13.14 14.77 -21.29
CA ALA A 19 12.09 14.61 -22.27
C ALA A 19 11.56 13.18 -22.14
N GLN A 20 10.46 13.04 -21.40
CA GLN A 20 9.80 11.77 -21.19
C GLN A 20 9.19 11.42 -22.54
N GLU A 21 9.86 10.52 -23.27
CA GLU A 21 9.39 9.97 -24.54
C GLU A 21 7.93 9.58 -24.36
N ARG A 22 7.04 10.34 -25.01
CA ARG A 22 5.63 9.98 -25.07
C ARG A 22 5.59 8.64 -25.81
N PRO A 23 5.14 7.55 -25.18
CA PRO A 23 5.01 6.28 -25.87
C PRO A 23 4.13 6.51 -27.09
N THR A 24 4.70 6.28 -28.26
CA THR A 24 4.03 6.36 -29.56
C THR A 24 2.79 5.46 -29.50
N ALA A 25 1.64 6.07 -29.75
CA ALA A 25 0.34 5.40 -29.82
C ALA A 25 0.36 4.41 -30.99
N GLY A 26 0.80 3.17 -30.75
CA GLY A 26 1.19 2.27 -31.82
C GLY A 26 1.11 0.80 -31.46
N ASN A 27 0.10 0.40 -30.70
CA ASN A 27 -0.49 -0.93 -30.87
C ASN A 27 -1.85 -0.98 -30.16
N PRO A 28 -2.98 -1.06 -30.88
CA PRO A 28 -4.25 -1.38 -30.26
C PRO A 28 -4.13 -2.80 -29.72
N HIS A 29 -3.88 -2.92 -28.41
CA HIS A 29 -3.98 -4.20 -27.73
C HIS A 29 -5.33 -4.83 -28.09
N PRO A 30 -5.38 -6.14 -28.41
CA PRO A 30 -6.63 -6.82 -28.71
C PRO A 30 -7.60 -6.53 -27.57
N LEU A 31 -8.72 -5.89 -27.91
CA LEU A 31 -9.73 -5.33 -27.00
C LEU A 31 -10.33 -6.37 -26.03
N HIS A 32 -10.04 -7.66 -26.23
CA HIS A 32 -10.64 -8.79 -25.53
C HIS A 32 -9.64 -9.69 -24.80
N ALA A 33 -8.33 -9.40 -24.81
CA ALA A 33 -7.41 -10.18 -23.99
C ALA A 33 -7.67 -9.88 -22.50
N PRO A 34 -7.97 -10.90 -21.66
CA PRO A 34 -8.13 -10.68 -20.23
C PRO A 34 -6.82 -10.12 -19.70
N ARG A 35 -6.83 -8.82 -19.37
CA ARG A 35 -5.68 -8.15 -18.79
C ARG A 35 -5.32 -8.92 -17.51
N LEU A 36 -4.14 -9.51 -17.45
CA LEU A 36 -3.64 -10.20 -16.27
C LEU A 36 -3.63 -9.21 -15.09
N ARG A 37 -4.00 -9.68 -13.90
CA ARG A 37 -3.89 -8.91 -12.64
C ARG A 37 -2.82 -9.56 -11.78
N LEU A 38 -1.90 -8.74 -11.29
CA LEU A 38 -0.95 -9.17 -10.27
C LEU A 38 -1.70 -9.40 -8.97
N ASP A 39 -1.48 -10.58 -8.39
CA ASP A 39 -2.00 -10.93 -7.07
C ASP A 39 -1.31 -10.10 -5.97
N PRO A 40 -2.02 -9.59 -4.95
CA PRO A 40 -1.44 -8.79 -3.87
C PRO A 40 -0.30 -9.49 -3.12
N VAL A 41 -0.40 -10.80 -2.86
CA VAL A 41 0.64 -11.57 -2.17
C VAL A 41 1.89 -11.63 -3.04
N ARG A 42 1.73 -11.90 -4.34
CA ARG A 42 2.86 -11.87 -5.29
C ARG A 42 3.49 -10.49 -5.44
N ALA A 43 2.67 -9.43 -5.41
CA ALA A 43 3.16 -8.06 -5.41
C ALA A 43 4.02 -7.80 -4.16
N PHE A 44 3.55 -8.22 -2.99
CA PHE A 44 4.28 -8.04 -1.75
C PHE A 44 5.59 -8.83 -1.72
N GLN A 45 5.56 -10.12 -2.08
CA GLN A 45 6.78 -10.96 -2.19
C GLN A 45 7.83 -10.33 -3.11
N HIS A 46 7.40 -9.72 -4.22
CA HIS A 46 8.31 -9.03 -5.13
C HIS A 46 8.99 -7.82 -4.48
N ILE A 47 8.24 -7.02 -3.72
CA ILE A 47 8.77 -5.87 -2.97
C ILE A 47 9.70 -6.33 -1.83
N GLU A 48 9.28 -7.33 -1.07
CA GLU A 48 10.04 -7.90 0.04
C GLU A 48 11.40 -8.44 -0.43
N GLN A 49 11.42 -9.21 -1.52
CA GLN A 49 12.67 -9.69 -2.13
C GLN A 49 13.58 -8.54 -2.58
N GLY A 50 13.01 -7.42 -3.01
CA GLY A 50 13.77 -6.21 -3.34
C GLY A 50 14.44 -5.60 -2.11
N ALA A 51 13.68 -5.42 -1.03
CA ALA A 51 14.19 -4.93 0.24
C ALA A 51 15.27 -5.86 0.82
N GLU A 52 15.09 -7.18 0.74
CA GLU A 52 16.06 -8.16 1.23
C GLU A 52 17.40 -8.06 0.49
N ARG A 53 17.36 -7.97 -0.85
CA ARG A 53 18.58 -7.77 -1.65
C ARG A 53 19.29 -6.47 -1.31
N MET A 54 18.54 -5.41 -1.03
CA MET A 54 19.12 -4.13 -0.61
C MET A 54 19.75 -4.22 0.78
N ARG A 55 19.11 -4.92 1.73
CA ARG A 55 19.69 -5.22 3.05
C ARG A 55 21.00 -6.00 2.91
N ALA A 56 20.99 -7.08 2.13
CA ALA A 56 22.18 -7.90 1.89
C ALA A 56 23.33 -7.08 1.26
N HIS A 57 23.02 -6.17 0.32
CA HIS A 57 24.01 -5.27 -0.27
C HIS A 57 24.62 -4.32 0.77
N ARG A 58 23.80 -3.70 1.63
CA ARG A 58 24.29 -2.85 2.72
C ARG A 58 25.19 -3.63 3.68
N ALA A 59 24.79 -4.83 4.08
CA ALA A 59 25.59 -5.69 4.94
C ALA A 59 26.95 -6.01 4.30
N ALA A 60 26.98 -6.38 3.01
CA ALA A 60 28.22 -6.63 2.28
C ALA A 60 29.11 -5.38 2.20
N ARG A 61 28.52 -4.18 2.03
CA ARG A 61 29.28 -2.92 2.05
C ARG A 61 29.88 -2.61 3.41
N LEU A 62 29.17 -2.87 4.51
CA LEU A 62 29.69 -2.69 5.86
C LEU A 62 30.84 -3.67 6.13
N GLN A 63 30.68 -4.94 5.79
CA GLN A 63 31.74 -5.94 5.91
C GLN A 63 32.98 -5.57 5.10
N HIS A 64 32.79 -5.07 3.87
CA HIS A 64 33.87 -4.57 3.02
C HIS A 64 34.58 -3.36 3.65
N ALA A 65 33.84 -2.45 4.28
CA ALA A 65 34.43 -1.29 4.95
C ALA A 65 35.25 -1.68 6.19
N GLU A 66 34.86 -2.75 6.89
CA GLU A 66 35.53 -3.24 8.10
C GLU A 66 36.75 -4.13 7.79
N HIS A 67 36.66 -4.99 6.77
CA HIS A 67 37.64 -6.06 6.52
C HIS A 67 38.30 -5.99 5.14
N GLY A 68 37.83 -5.12 4.25
CA GLY A 68 38.32 -5.05 2.87
C GLY A 68 39.71 -4.46 2.78
N ASP A 69 40.52 -5.01 1.87
CA ASP A 69 41.80 -4.42 1.52
C ASP A 69 41.59 -2.97 1.03
N PRO A 70 42.44 -2.00 1.39
CA PRO A 70 42.29 -0.61 0.98
C PRO A 70 42.19 -0.37 -0.54
N GLY A 71 42.66 -1.34 -1.36
CA GLY A 71 42.56 -1.31 -2.82
C GLY A 71 41.36 -2.05 -3.41
N SER A 72 40.57 -2.74 -2.59
CA SER A 72 39.42 -3.53 -3.05
C SER A 72 38.21 -2.63 -3.30
N GLN A 73 37.57 -2.80 -4.45
CA GLN A 73 36.40 -2.01 -4.81
C GLN A 73 35.17 -2.44 -3.98
N PRO A 74 34.35 -1.49 -3.50
CA PRO A 74 33.12 -1.83 -2.79
C PRO A 74 32.15 -2.57 -3.72
N PRO A 75 31.28 -3.43 -3.18
CA PRO A 75 30.31 -4.16 -3.99
C PRO A 75 29.35 -3.19 -4.70
N LEU A 76 29.16 -3.41 -5.99
CA LEU A 76 28.25 -2.61 -6.82
C LEU A 76 26.80 -2.72 -6.34
N PRO A 77 26.00 -1.64 -6.43
CA PRO A 77 24.61 -1.67 -6.05
C PRO A 77 23.83 -2.70 -6.89
N PRO A 78 22.90 -3.45 -6.29
CA PRO A 78 22.11 -4.43 -7.02
C PRO A 78 21.22 -3.72 -8.04
N THR A 79 20.96 -4.37 -9.17
CA THR A 79 20.03 -3.86 -10.18
C THR A 79 18.58 -4.06 -9.70
N PRO A 80 17.67 -3.08 -9.91
CA PRO A 80 16.25 -3.27 -9.65
C PRO A 80 15.69 -4.49 -10.37
N ALA A 81 14.76 -5.20 -9.71
CA ALA A 81 14.14 -6.37 -10.34
C ALA A 81 13.31 -5.97 -11.57
N ARG A 82 13.17 -6.92 -12.50
CA ARG A 82 12.21 -6.76 -13.60
C ARG A 82 10.80 -6.73 -13.05
N ARG A 83 9.98 -5.82 -13.58
CA ARG A 83 8.56 -5.70 -13.27
C ARG A 83 7.85 -7.05 -13.43
N PRO A 84 7.05 -7.48 -12.45
CA PRO A 84 6.31 -8.74 -12.52
C PRO A 84 5.19 -8.67 -13.56
N THR A 85 4.96 -9.78 -14.26
CA THR A 85 3.90 -9.91 -15.26
C THR A 85 2.52 -9.68 -14.62
N GLY A 86 1.65 -8.93 -15.30
CA GLY A 86 0.31 -8.61 -14.82
C GLY A 86 0.23 -7.43 -13.86
N ALA A 87 1.36 -6.83 -13.47
CA ALA A 87 1.35 -5.54 -12.79
C ALA A 87 0.71 -4.48 -13.69
N GLY A 88 -0.09 -3.60 -13.11
CA GLY A 88 -0.83 -2.53 -13.81
C GLY A 88 0.08 -1.39 -14.29
N ARG A 89 -0.19 -0.14 -13.93
CA ARG A 89 0.79 0.95 -14.11
C ARG A 89 1.82 0.97 -12.99
N HIS A 90 1.41 0.65 -11.78
CA HIS A 90 2.26 0.51 -10.60
C HIS A 90 2.17 -0.93 -10.06
N ILE A 91 3.22 -1.39 -9.38
CA ILE A 91 3.25 -2.65 -8.64
C ILE A 91 2.66 -2.43 -7.24
N ALA A 92 2.96 -1.29 -6.63
CA ALA A 92 2.48 -0.90 -5.31
C ALA A 92 2.34 0.62 -5.19
N ALA A 93 1.45 1.07 -4.31
CA ALA A 93 1.51 2.41 -3.75
C ALA A 93 2.31 2.35 -2.45
N VAL A 94 3.07 3.40 -2.16
CA VAL A 94 3.83 3.51 -0.93
C VAL A 94 3.47 4.82 -0.26
N VAL A 95 2.78 4.73 0.88
CA VAL A 95 2.53 5.84 1.79
C VAL A 95 3.71 5.95 2.72
N ALA A 96 4.49 7.02 2.60
CA ALA A 96 5.72 7.22 3.36
C ALA A 96 5.67 8.55 4.13
N CYS A 97 6.41 8.60 5.24
CA CYS A 97 6.70 9.86 5.88
C CYS A 97 7.74 10.64 5.07
N ALA A 98 7.45 11.91 4.74
CA ALA A 98 8.37 12.82 4.09
C ALA A 98 9.55 13.21 5.01
N ASP A 99 9.38 13.14 6.33
CA ASP A 99 10.41 13.51 7.32
C ASP A 99 11.52 12.46 7.43
N GLY A 100 11.30 11.25 6.92
CA GLY A 100 12.29 10.16 7.02
C GLY A 100 13.40 10.21 5.96
N ASP A 101 13.28 11.10 4.96
CA ASP A 101 14.26 11.33 3.88
C ASP A 101 14.84 10.06 3.21
N PHE A 102 14.07 8.97 3.18
CA PHE A 102 14.49 7.73 2.53
C PHE A 102 14.06 7.68 1.07
N ASP A 103 15.00 7.33 0.19
CA ASP A 103 14.68 6.98 -1.20
C ASP A 103 13.97 5.62 -1.22
N VAL A 104 12.63 5.68 -1.19
CA VAL A 104 11.74 4.51 -1.21
C VAL A 104 12.06 3.57 -2.39
N SER A 105 12.44 4.10 -3.56
CA SER A 105 12.72 3.25 -4.73
C SER A 105 14.01 2.47 -4.52
N ALA A 106 15.05 3.11 -3.99
CA ALA A 106 16.29 2.44 -3.62
C ALA A 106 16.06 1.44 -2.47
N LEU A 107 15.33 1.83 -1.43
CA LEU A 107 15.03 1.01 -0.25
C LEU A 107 14.36 -0.32 -0.62
N LEU A 108 13.41 -0.28 -1.55
CA LEU A 108 12.66 -1.44 -2.03
C LEU A 108 13.30 -2.11 -3.26
N LEU A 109 14.43 -1.58 -3.76
CA LEU A 109 15.10 -2.00 -4.99
C LEU A 109 14.15 -2.10 -6.19
N GLN A 110 13.32 -1.07 -6.35
CA GLN A 110 12.34 -0.94 -7.42
C GLN A 110 12.66 0.25 -8.32
N ARG A 111 12.11 0.24 -9.54
CA ARG A 111 12.18 1.40 -10.42
C ARG A 111 11.12 2.40 -9.98
N ARG A 112 11.45 3.70 -9.98
CA ARG A 112 10.52 4.77 -9.61
C ARG A 112 9.17 4.72 -10.35
N PRO A 113 9.10 4.44 -11.66
CA PRO A 113 7.81 4.34 -12.37
C PRO A 113 6.93 3.15 -11.96
N ASP A 114 7.50 2.15 -11.29
CA ASP A 114 6.76 0.98 -10.82
C ASP A 114 6.11 1.21 -9.44
N LEU A 115 6.37 2.36 -8.79
CA LEU A 115 5.82 2.72 -7.48
C LEU A 115 5.00 4.02 -7.55
N LEU A 116 3.81 4.01 -6.96
CA LEU A 116 3.06 5.24 -6.67
C LEU A 116 3.44 5.74 -5.27
N ILE A 117 4.35 6.70 -5.17
CA ILE A 117 4.85 7.20 -3.88
C ILE A 117 4.00 8.39 -3.42
N LEU A 118 3.42 8.28 -2.22
CA LEU A 118 2.63 9.29 -1.54
C LEU A 118 3.35 9.69 -0.24
N ALA A 119 4.11 10.79 -0.28
CA ALA A 119 4.95 11.25 0.82
C ALA A 119 4.34 12.47 1.52
N ASN A 120 4.04 12.36 2.81
CA ASN A 120 3.48 13.44 3.64
C ASN A 120 4.23 13.56 4.98
N PRO A 121 4.12 14.69 5.70
CA PRO A 121 4.52 14.77 7.10
C PRO A 121 3.71 13.74 7.93
N GLY A 122 4.40 12.70 8.39
CA GLY A 122 3.78 11.44 8.80
C GLY A 122 3.14 10.67 7.63
N PRO A 123 2.88 9.36 7.78
CA PRO A 123 2.26 8.51 6.77
C PRO A 123 0.74 8.77 6.64
N VAL A 124 0.30 10.02 6.65
CA VAL A 124 -1.11 10.41 6.67
C VAL A 124 -1.56 10.72 5.26
N LEU A 125 -2.67 10.11 4.83
CA LEU A 125 -3.28 10.43 3.55
C LEU A 125 -4.35 11.53 3.67
N ARG A 126 -4.31 12.47 2.74
CA ARG A 126 -5.34 13.48 2.50
C ARG A 126 -6.42 12.93 1.58
N ARG A 127 -7.54 13.64 1.48
CA ARG A 127 -8.68 13.24 0.61
C ARG A 127 -8.26 13.05 -0.85
N ASP A 128 -7.46 13.96 -1.38
CA ASP A 128 -7.03 13.91 -2.79
C ASP A 128 -6.14 12.70 -3.08
N GLU A 129 -5.33 12.29 -2.10
CA GLU A 129 -4.43 11.14 -2.21
C GLU A 129 -5.19 9.82 -2.06
N ILE A 130 -6.22 9.80 -1.21
CA ILE A 130 -7.17 8.68 -1.15
C ILE A 130 -7.89 8.55 -2.49
N ALA A 131 -8.38 9.64 -3.08
CA ALA A 131 -9.03 9.61 -4.39
C ALA A 131 -8.06 9.14 -5.49
N LEU A 132 -6.78 9.54 -5.43
CA LEU A 132 -5.74 9.05 -6.33
C LEU A 132 -5.48 7.55 -6.14
N LEU A 133 -5.42 7.07 -4.91
CA LEU A 133 -5.26 5.66 -4.59
C LEU A 133 -6.44 4.84 -5.12
N GLU A 134 -7.68 5.27 -4.86
CA GLU A 134 -8.90 4.61 -5.32
C GLU A 134 -8.95 4.53 -6.85
N ARG A 135 -8.66 5.64 -7.53
CA ARG A 135 -8.54 5.67 -8.99
C ARG A 135 -7.46 4.70 -9.49
N SER A 136 -6.34 4.60 -8.79
CA SER A 136 -5.24 3.70 -9.16
C SER A 136 -5.62 2.22 -8.96
N ILE A 137 -6.39 1.90 -7.91
CA ILE A 137 -6.94 0.55 -7.70
C ILE A 137 -7.90 0.19 -8.84
N GLU A 138 -8.82 1.10 -9.18
CA GLU A 138 -9.86 0.84 -10.17
C GLU A 138 -9.32 0.79 -11.60
N THR A 139 -8.62 1.84 -12.02
CA THR A 139 -8.21 2.05 -13.42
C THR A 139 -6.86 1.44 -13.74
N GLU A 140 -5.92 1.52 -12.80
CA GLU A 140 -4.55 1.04 -12.97
C GLU A 140 -4.29 -0.31 -12.29
N ARG A 141 -5.32 -0.91 -11.65
CA ARG A 141 -5.28 -2.25 -11.04
C ARG A 141 -4.18 -2.39 -10.00
N LEU A 142 -4.00 -1.35 -9.20
CA LEU A 142 -3.06 -1.35 -8.10
C LEU A 142 -3.40 -2.48 -7.10
N PRO A 143 -2.52 -3.47 -6.87
CA PRO A 143 -2.82 -4.62 -6.03
C PRO A 143 -2.34 -4.45 -4.58
N LEU A 144 -1.47 -3.49 -4.30
CA LEU A 144 -0.77 -3.38 -3.02
C LEU A 144 -0.61 -1.92 -2.62
N CYS A 145 -0.83 -1.63 -1.34
CA CYS A 145 -0.45 -0.38 -0.70
C CYS A 145 0.43 -0.68 0.51
N ILE A 146 1.60 -0.05 0.58
CA ILE A 146 2.54 -0.19 1.68
C ILE A 146 2.53 1.10 2.49
N VAL A 147 2.37 0.99 3.80
CA VAL A 147 2.52 2.11 4.72
C VAL A 147 3.88 1.98 5.40
N LEU A 148 4.81 2.88 5.05
CA LEU A 148 6.13 2.94 5.66
C LEU A 148 6.16 3.96 6.81
N VAL A 149 6.51 3.47 7.99
CA VAL A 149 6.72 4.26 9.21
C VAL A 149 8.18 4.16 9.65
N HIS A 150 8.66 5.12 10.43
CA HIS A 150 10.03 5.11 10.97
C HIS A 150 10.01 5.57 12.44
N ASP A 151 11.06 5.24 13.20
CA ASP A 151 11.14 5.49 14.64
C ASP A 151 11.14 6.99 14.98
N ASP A 152 11.93 7.77 14.25
CA ASP A 152 12.11 9.19 14.55
C ASP A 152 11.07 10.08 13.85
N CYS A 153 9.79 9.69 13.86
CA CYS A 153 8.74 10.44 13.17
C CYS A 153 8.18 11.57 14.06
N PRO A 154 8.52 12.86 13.81
CA PRO A 154 8.06 13.97 14.66
C PRO A 154 6.55 14.13 14.63
N THR A 155 5.92 13.78 13.50
CA THR A 155 4.46 13.80 13.35
C THR A 155 3.77 12.72 14.18
N ALA A 156 4.39 11.55 14.36
CA ALA A 156 3.88 10.51 15.24
C ALA A 156 3.95 10.96 16.70
N GLU A 157 5.10 11.49 17.12
CA GLU A 157 5.33 12.02 18.47
C GLU A 157 4.34 13.14 18.80
N ALA A 158 4.17 14.14 17.93
CA ALA A 158 3.28 15.28 18.18
C ALA A 158 1.80 14.85 18.38
N ARG A 159 1.36 13.83 17.64
CA ARG A 159 0.00 13.27 17.77
C ARG A 159 -0.19 12.52 19.08
N GLU A 160 0.87 11.90 19.57
CA GLU A 160 0.89 11.21 20.85
C GLU A 160 0.76 12.18 22.02
N HIS A 161 1.52 13.28 21.98
CA HIS A 161 1.46 14.35 22.97
C HIS A 161 0.07 14.98 23.05
N THR A 162 -0.63 15.13 21.91
CA THR A 162 -1.98 15.68 21.87
C THR A 162 -3.02 14.70 22.47
N ARG A 163 -2.73 13.40 22.50
CA ARG A 163 -3.65 12.36 23.00
C ARG A 163 -3.56 12.12 24.52
N SER A 164 -2.60 12.74 25.22
CA SER A 164 -2.42 12.83 26.69
C SER A 164 -2.63 11.56 27.54
N ALA A 165 -1.62 11.25 28.36
CA ALA A 165 -1.55 10.27 29.45
C ALA A 165 -1.50 8.77 29.10
N ARG A 166 -1.38 8.39 27.83
CA ARG A 166 -1.18 6.98 27.44
C ARG A 166 0.26 6.73 27.01
N ARG A 167 0.73 5.52 27.34
CA ARG A 167 2.03 4.95 26.94
C ARG A 167 2.37 5.32 25.50
N PRO A 168 3.63 5.67 25.19
CA PRO A 168 4.07 5.90 23.81
C PRO A 168 3.77 4.66 22.96
N LEU A 169 3.18 4.88 21.80
CA LEU A 169 2.89 3.86 20.80
C LEU A 169 4.22 3.44 20.18
N SER A 170 4.37 2.14 20.00
CA SER A 170 5.41 1.64 19.12
C SER A 170 5.16 2.09 17.67
N SER A 171 6.23 2.23 16.89
CA SER A 171 6.17 2.54 15.45
C SER A 171 5.23 1.60 14.69
N ARG A 172 5.22 0.31 15.08
CA ARG A 172 4.27 -0.70 14.61
C ARG A 172 2.81 -0.30 14.86
N GLU A 173 2.43 -0.03 16.11
CA GLU A 173 1.06 0.35 16.48
C GLU A 173 0.61 1.61 15.74
N TYR A 174 1.52 2.57 15.57
CA TYR A 174 1.27 3.78 14.79
C TYR A 174 0.97 3.46 13.32
N GLY A 175 1.79 2.63 12.67
CA GLY A 175 1.56 2.19 11.30
C GLY A 175 0.24 1.44 11.13
N GLU A 176 -0.14 0.57 12.08
CA GLU A 176 -1.42 -0.12 12.08
C GLU A 176 -2.62 0.83 12.26
N ILE A 177 -2.49 1.89 13.06
CA ILE A 177 -3.52 2.94 13.18
C ILE A 177 -3.72 3.64 11.84
N VAL A 178 -2.63 3.94 11.14
CA VAL A 178 -2.64 4.60 9.82
C VAL A 178 -3.28 3.70 8.76
N ALA A 179 -2.86 2.43 8.67
CA ALA A 179 -3.45 1.46 7.75
C ALA A 179 -4.96 1.30 7.98
N ARG A 180 -5.40 1.18 9.24
CA ARG A 180 -6.83 1.15 9.60
C ARG A 180 -7.55 2.44 9.27
N HIS A 181 -6.88 3.60 9.34
CA HIS A 181 -7.49 4.88 8.97
C HIS A 181 -7.70 4.97 7.45
N LEU A 182 -6.69 4.59 6.67
CA LEU A 182 -6.76 4.48 5.21
C LEU A 182 -7.92 3.58 4.79
N LEU A 183 -7.97 2.36 5.33
CA LEU A 183 -9.07 1.44 5.05
C LEU A 183 -10.41 2.06 5.44
N ARG A 184 -10.56 2.65 6.64
CA ARG A 184 -11.82 3.29 7.05
C ARG A 184 -12.28 4.42 6.14
N GLN A 185 -11.36 5.19 5.56
CA GLN A 185 -11.70 6.32 4.71
C GLN A 185 -11.97 5.93 3.25
N SER A 186 -11.37 4.84 2.76
CA SER A 186 -11.55 4.37 1.39
C SER A 186 -12.50 3.18 1.30
N ARG A 187 -13.73 3.45 0.84
CA ARG A 187 -14.73 2.39 0.60
C ARG A 187 -14.25 1.42 -0.49
N LEU A 188 -13.56 1.93 -1.51
CA LEU A 188 -13.08 1.13 -2.62
C LEU A 188 -11.93 0.22 -2.20
N ALA A 189 -10.97 0.71 -1.40
CA ALA A 189 -9.90 -0.13 -0.85
C ALA A 189 -10.46 -1.26 0.04
N GLN A 190 -11.43 -0.97 0.91
CA GLN A 190 -12.11 -2.01 1.70
C GLN A 190 -12.81 -3.05 0.82
N GLN A 191 -13.53 -2.61 -0.22
CA GLN A 191 -14.20 -3.52 -1.14
C GLN A 191 -13.19 -4.38 -1.91
N ALA A 192 -12.12 -3.78 -2.43
CA ALA A 192 -11.07 -4.48 -3.14
C ALA A 192 -10.35 -5.50 -2.24
N GLN A 193 -10.11 -5.16 -0.96
CA GLN A 193 -9.53 -6.08 0.02
C GLN A 193 -10.46 -7.25 0.32
N ARG A 194 -11.76 -7.02 0.53
CA ARG A 194 -12.75 -8.11 0.71
C ARG A 194 -12.83 -9.05 -0.49
N LEU A 195 -12.48 -8.58 -1.68
CA LEU A 195 -12.43 -9.38 -2.90
C LEU A 195 -11.05 -10.02 -3.14
N GLY A 196 -10.08 -9.85 -2.24
CA GLY A 196 -8.70 -10.35 -2.40
C GLY A 196 -7.93 -9.69 -3.55
N ARG A 197 -8.30 -8.47 -3.94
CA ARG A 197 -7.72 -7.74 -5.08
C ARG A 197 -6.77 -6.63 -4.69
N PHE A 198 -6.71 -6.30 -3.41
CA PHE A 198 -5.92 -5.22 -2.85
C PHE A 198 -5.52 -5.56 -1.43
N GLU A 199 -4.29 -5.25 -1.04
CA GLU A 199 -3.82 -5.47 0.32
C GLU A 199 -3.09 -4.23 0.85
N VAL A 200 -3.17 -4.02 2.17
CA VAL A 200 -2.43 -2.96 2.87
C VAL A 200 -1.43 -3.59 3.82
N VAL A 201 -0.14 -3.34 3.60
CA VAL A 201 0.94 -3.85 4.45
C VAL A 201 1.64 -2.71 5.15
N VAL A 202 1.96 -2.90 6.43
CA VAL A 202 2.75 -1.93 7.20
C VAL A 202 4.21 -2.39 7.21
N GLY A 203 5.11 -1.49 6.85
CA GLY A 203 6.56 -1.68 6.98
C GLY A 203 7.13 -0.65 7.93
N HIS A 204 7.99 -1.08 8.84
CA HIS A 204 8.74 -0.22 9.73
C HIS A 204 10.18 -0.09 9.24
N VAL A 205 10.63 1.14 9.00
CA VAL A 205 11.96 1.49 8.53
C VAL A 205 12.81 1.91 9.72
N ALA A 206 13.81 1.11 10.06
CA ALA A 206 14.80 1.44 11.08
C ALA A 206 15.80 2.50 10.57
N ALA A 207 16.55 3.13 11.48
CA ALA A 207 17.54 4.16 11.15
C ALA A 207 18.65 3.69 10.18
N ASN A 208 18.93 2.38 10.14
CA ASN A 208 19.89 1.79 9.19
C ASN A 208 19.29 1.50 7.79
N GLY A 209 18.01 1.84 7.58
CA GLY A 209 17.27 1.57 6.35
C GLY A 209 16.75 0.14 6.21
N ASP A 210 16.81 -0.69 7.25
CA ASP A 210 16.18 -2.00 7.24
C ASP A 210 14.68 -1.87 7.43
N ILE A 211 13.93 -2.68 6.68
CA ILE A 211 12.48 -2.74 6.79
C ILE A 211 12.07 -3.98 7.56
N THR A 212 11.27 -3.81 8.61
CA THR A 212 10.55 -4.88 9.29
C THR A 212 9.09 -4.86 8.83
N TRP A 213 8.62 -5.98 8.29
CA TRP A 213 7.25 -6.07 7.78
C TRP A 213 6.28 -6.52 8.88
N HIS A 214 5.14 -5.87 8.97
CA HIS A 214 4.03 -6.21 9.86
C HIS A 214 2.85 -6.66 9.00
N ALA A 215 2.94 -7.90 8.54
CA ALA A 215 2.01 -8.49 7.58
C ALA A 215 1.18 -9.60 8.26
N GLU A 216 0.49 -9.29 9.37
CA GLU A 216 -0.38 -10.27 10.05
C GLU A 216 -1.53 -10.77 9.14
N ALA A 217 -1.91 -10.00 8.12
CA ALA A 217 -3.01 -10.34 7.21
C ALA A 217 -2.59 -11.13 5.95
N LEU A 218 -1.30 -11.22 5.65
CA LEU A 218 -0.80 -11.91 4.45
C LEU A 218 -0.45 -13.38 4.68
N GLU A 219 -0.57 -13.89 5.91
CA GLU A 219 -0.64 -15.33 6.11
C GLU A 219 -1.83 -15.84 5.32
N ALA A 220 -1.53 -16.52 4.21
CA ALA A 220 -2.53 -17.01 3.28
C ALA A 220 -3.67 -17.63 4.07
N PRO A 221 -4.94 -17.23 3.86
CA PRO A 221 -6.05 -17.96 4.44
C PRO A 221 -5.79 -19.43 4.08
N PRO A 222 -5.80 -20.36 5.05
CA PRO A 222 -5.43 -21.73 4.80
C PRO A 222 -6.22 -22.17 3.56
N LEU A 223 -5.52 -22.63 2.52
CA LEU A 223 -6.12 -23.03 1.24
C LEU A 223 -7.19 -24.15 1.40
N GLY A 224 -7.49 -24.59 2.63
CA GLY A 224 -8.50 -25.56 2.99
C GLY A 224 -9.77 -24.92 3.58
N ARG A 225 -10.58 -24.34 2.72
CA ARG A 225 -12.06 -24.43 2.70
C ARG A 225 -12.47 -23.55 1.54
N GLY A 226 -12.67 -24.16 0.37
CA GLY A 226 -13.20 -23.47 -0.79
C GLY A 226 -14.32 -22.56 -0.33
N ALA A 227 -14.21 -21.27 -0.66
CA ALA A 227 -15.36 -20.38 -0.56
C ALA A 227 -16.54 -21.17 -1.16
N PRO A 228 -17.64 -21.36 -0.42
CA PRO A 228 -18.77 -22.09 -0.95
C PRO A 228 -19.05 -21.51 -2.32
N ALA A 229 -19.08 -22.38 -3.35
CA ALA A 229 -19.33 -21.96 -4.71
C ALA A 229 -20.49 -20.95 -4.66
N PRO A 230 -20.36 -19.78 -5.31
CA PRO A 230 -21.43 -18.79 -5.28
C PRO A 230 -22.73 -19.53 -5.55
N ARG A 231 -23.67 -19.45 -4.61
CA ARG A 231 -24.98 -20.11 -4.78
C ARG A 231 -25.47 -19.66 -6.15
N PRO A 232 -25.85 -20.60 -7.04
CA PRO A 232 -26.38 -20.21 -8.35
C PRO A 232 -27.46 -19.17 -8.10
N GLU A 233 -27.35 -18.02 -8.77
CA GLU A 233 -28.42 -17.03 -8.74
C GLU A 233 -29.71 -17.78 -9.08
N PRO A 234 -30.78 -17.62 -8.28
CA PRO A 234 -32.04 -18.29 -8.55
C PRO A 234 -32.47 -17.89 -9.95
N ASP A 235 -32.59 -18.89 -10.82
CA ASP A 235 -33.02 -18.71 -12.19
C ASP A 235 -34.37 -17.98 -12.18
N PRO A 236 -34.48 -16.75 -12.74
CA PRO A 236 -35.70 -15.96 -12.68
C PRO A 236 -36.90 -16.66 -13.36
N THR A 237 -36.65 -17.70 -14.17
CA THR A 237 -37.68 -18.55 -14.78
C THR A 237 -38.42 -19.45 -13.80
N HIS A 238 -37.95 -19.62 -12.56
CA HIS A 238 -38.60 -20.42 -11.52
C HIS A 238 -39.24 -19.60 -10.39
N ALA A 239 -39.51 -18.30 -10.62
CA ALA A 239 -40.33 -17.52 -9.69
C ALA A 239 -41.75 -18.09 -9.65
N SER A 240 -42.05 -18.91 -8.62
CA SER A 240 -43.40 -19.34 -8.31
C SER A 240 -44.32 -18.12 -8.21
N PRO A 241 -45.53 -18.17 -8.79
CA PRO A 241 -46.49 -17.08 -8.70
C PRO A 241 -46.76 -16.74 -7.23
N ALA A 242 -46.77 -15.44 -6.93
CA ALA A 242 -47.11 -14.94 -5.62
C ALA A 242 -48.47 -15.51 -5.20
N VAL A 243 -48.49 -16.28 -4.11
CA VAL A 243 -49.73 -16.69 -3.45
C VAL A 243 -50.36 -15.42 -2.91
N GLU A 244 -51.48 -15.02 -3.51
CA GLU A 244 -52.31 -13.91 -3.05
C GLU A 244 -52.73 -14.18 -1.61
N GLY A 245 -52.15 -13.42 -0.68
CA GLY A 245 -52.46 -13.50 0.73
C GLY A 245 -53.89 -13.04 1.00
N GLU A 246 -54.63 -13.88 1.72
CA GLU A 246 -55.95 -13.61 2.28
C GLU A 246 -56.02 -12.21 2.94
N PRO A 247 -57.08 -11.43 2.67
CA PRO A 247 -57.25 -10.12 3.30
C PRO A 247 -57.45 -10.29 4.81
N ALA A 248 -56.58 -9.65 5.58
CA ALA A 248 -56.64 -9.61 7.03
C ALA A 248 -57.97 -9.00 7.52
N SER A 249 -58.66 -9.73 8.40
CA SER A 249 -59.88 -9.28 9.08
C SER A 249 -59.68 -7.94 9.79
N PRO A 250 -60.65 -7.01 9.70
CA PRO A 250 -60.58 -5.72 10.37
C PRO A 250 -60.71 -5.86 11.90
N PRO A 251 -60.03 -5.00 12.68
CA PRO A 251 -60.12 -5.01 14.13
C PRO A 251 -61.50 -4.57 14.63
N ALA A 252 -62.01 -5.27 15.65
CA ALA A 252 -63.27 -4.98 16.32
C ALA A 252 -63.22 -3.61 17.04
N ARG A 253 -64.26 -2.79 16.85
CA ARG A 253 -64.44 -1.50 17.52
C ARG A 253 -64.77 -1.69 19.01
N PRO A 254 -64.14 -0.95 19.94
CA PRO A 254 -64.55 -0.95 21.33
C PRO A 254 -65.88 -0.23 21.54
N ALA A 255 -66.74 -0.83 22.37
CA ALA A 255 -68.01 -0.28 22.81
C ALA A 255 -67.77 0.94 23.72
N ARG A 256 -68.53 2.02 23.49
CA ARG A 256 -68.54 3.21 24.34
C ARG A 256 -69.52 2.99 25.49
N HIS A 257 -69.04 3.20 26.71
CA HIS A 257 -69.86 3.46 27.91
C HIS A 257 -69.72 4.93 28.29
#